data_AF-A0A842SC50-F1
#
_entry.id   AF-A0A842SC50-F1
#
_cell.length_a   1.000
_cell.length_b   1.000
_cell.length_c   1.000
_cell.angle_alpha   90.00
_cell.angle_beta   90.00
_cell.angle_gamma   90.00
#
_symmetry.space_group_name_H-M   'P 1'
#
loop_
_entity.id
_entity.type
_entity.pdbx_description
1 polymer ?
#
loop_
_entity_poly.entity_id
_entity_poly.type
_entity_poly.pdbx_seq_one_letter_code
_entity_poly.pdbx_strand_id
1 'polypeptide(L)' 'MEIVRGIEILDLCLHFDNTLVIGDVHLGYEEALRNRGLLVPDRMYEQIIMRLKIVCICCPGQ' A
#
# COMPACT_ATOMS: atom_id res chain seq x y z
N MET A 1 3.04 -8.03 12.59
CA MET A 1 2.80 -7.75 14.03
C MET A 1 1.32 -7.96 14.29
N GLU A 2 0.93 -8.77 15.28
CA GLU A 2 -0.49 -9.00 15.61
C GLU A 2 -1.00 -7.87 16.49
N ILE A 3 -2.05 -7.15 16.05
CA ILE A 3 -2.65 -6.04 16.83
C ILE A 3 -3.79 -6.58 17.70
N VAL A 4 -4.62 -7.43 17.10
CA VAL A 4 -5.81 -8.06 17.67
C VAL A 4 -5.85 -9.48 17.11
N ARG A 5 -6.46 -10.43 17.85
CA ARG A 5 -6.58 -11.83 17.41
C ARG A 5 -7.03 -11.93 15.95
N GLY A 6 -6.19 -12.52 15.11
CA GLY A 6 -6.45 -12.75 13.68
C GLY A 6 -6.21 -11.55 12.77
N ILE A 7 -5.76 -10.40 13.29
CA ILE A 7 -5.38 -9.22 12.51
C ILE A 7 -3.86 -9.03 12.59
N GLU A 8 -3.20 -9.23 11.47
CA GLU A 8 -1.76 -9.05 11.32
C GLU A 8 -1.45 -7.81 10.48
N ILE A 9 -0.52 -6.97 10.95
CA ILE A 9 0.05 -5.91 10.11
C ILE A 9 1.06 -6.52 9.15
N LEU A 10 0.82 -6.32 7.86
CA LEU A 10 1.75 -6.58 6.77
C LEU A 10 2.09 -5.25 6.08
N ASP A 11 3.26 -4.69 6.42
CA ASP A 11 3.71 -3.38 5.91
C ASP A 11 2.69 -2.25 6.18
N LEU A 12 2.11 -1.63 5.15
CA LEU A 12 1.04 -0.62 5.27
C LEU A 12 -0.37 -1.22 5.24
N CYS A 13 -0.48 -2.55 5.24
CA CYS A 13 -1.73 -3.26 5.10
C CYS A 13 -2.09 -4.02 6.38
N LEU A 14 -3.38 -4.31 6.53
CA LEU A 14 -3.90 -5.21 7.55
C LEU A 14 -4.36 -6.50 6.88
N HIS A 15 -3.88 -7.62 7.38
CA HIS A 15 -4.29 -8.94 6.97
C HIS A 15 -5.27 -9.50 8.00
N PHE A 16 -6.42 -9.97 7.53
CA PHE A 16 -7.44 -10.59 8.35
C PHE A 16 -8.05 -11.77 7.58
N ASP A 17 -7.91 -12.98 8.13
CA ASP A 17 -8.29 -14.23 7.49
C ASP A 17 -7.74 -14.37 6.06
N ASN A 18 -8.59 -14.26 5.03
CA ASN A 18 -8.24 -14.32 3.62
C ASN A 18 -8.40 -12.95 2.92
N THR A 19 -8.43 -11.88 3.70
CA THR A 19 -8.66 -10.50 3.25
C THR A 19 -7.45 -9.64 3.57
N LEU A 20 -6.96 -8.93 2.56
CA LEU A 20 -5.96 -7.89 2.71
C LEU A 20 -6.62 -6.52 2.61
N VAL A 21 -6.61 -5.77 3.71
CA VAL A 21 -7.08 -4.39 3.78
C VAL A 21 -5.91 -3.46 3.53
N ILE A 22 -6.02 -2.70 2.45
CA ILE A 22 -5.00 -1.73 2.02
C ILE A 22 -5.56 -0.33 2.28
N GLY A 23 -4.87 0.44 3.12
CA GLY A 23 -5.24 1.82 3.43
C GLY A 23 -4.32 2.82 2.74
N ASP A 24 -4.88 3.98 2.40
CA ASP A 24 -4.11 5.22 2.19
C ASP A 24 -3.03 5.19 1.09
N VAL A 25 -3.31 4.46 0.01
CA VAL A 25 -2.37 4.24 -1.11
C VAL A 25 -2.10 5.52 -1.91
N HIS A 26 -2.94 6.57 -1.78
CA HIS A 26 -2.76 7.88 -2.41
C HIS A 26 -2.37 7.82 -3.91
N LEU A 27 -2.91 6.83 -4.64
CA LEU A 27 -2.65 6.67 -6.07
C LEU A 27 -3.13 7.91 -6.83
N GLY A 28 -2.27 8.45 -7.70
CA GLY A 28 -2.57 9.67 -8.46
C GLY A 28 -2.36 10.98 -7.69
N TYR A 29 -1.93 10.93 -6.42
CA TYR A 29 -1.61 12.15 -5.66
C TYR A 29 -0.46 12.94 -6.30
N GLU A 30 0.61 12.24 -6.74
CA GLU A 30 1.72 12.88 -7.47
C GLU A 30 1.25 13.57 -8.75
N GLU A 31 0.39 12.91 -9.53
CA GLU A 31 -0.16 13.47 -10.77
C GLU A 31 -1.04 14.69 -10.48
N ALA A 32 -1.87 14.63 -9.44
CA ALA A 32 -2.68 15.75 -9.00
C ALA A 32 -1.83 16.96 -8.56
N LEU A 33 -0.69 16.73 -7.90
CA LEU A 33 0.24 17.80 -7.52
C LEU A 33 1.00 18.37 -8.72
N ARG A 34 1.42 17.52 -9.65
CA ARG A 34 2.08 17.93 -10.89
C ARG A 34 1.16 18.78 -11.76
N ASN A 35 -0.11 18.41 -11.86
CA ASN A 35 -1.14 19.17 -12.56
C ASN A 35 -1.42 20.55 -11.92
N ARG A 36 -1.06 20.74 -10.64
CA ARG A 36 -1.11 22.03 -9.94
C ARG A 36 0.17 22.87 -10.08
N GLY A 37 1.14 22.40 -10.88
CA GLY A 37 2.42 23.08 -11.09
C GLY A 37 3.43 22.88 -9.97
N LEU A 38 3.21 21.91 -9.07
CA LEU A 38 4.16 21.56 -8.01
C LEU A 38 5.19 20.56 -8.53
N LEU A 39 6.47 20.84 -8.26
CA LEU A 39 7.54 19.90 -8.52
C LEU A 39 7.55 18.83 -7.42
N VAL A 40 7.11 17.63 -7.77
CA VAL A 40 7.14 16.46 -6.90
C VAL A 40 8.09 15.40 -7.47
N PRO A 41 8.76 14.61 -6.59
CA PRO A 41 9.48 13.43 -7.02
C PRO A 41 8.56 12.49 -7.82
N ASP A 42 9.14 11.75 -8.76
CA ASP A 42 8.46 10.89 -9.73
C ASP A 42 8.52 9.39 -9.36
N ARG A 43 8.99 9.07 -8.15
CA ARG A 43 9.24 7.69 -7.70
C ARG A 43 8.25 7.16 -6.67
N MET A 44 7.36 7.97 -6.11
CA MET A 44 6.49 7.52 -5.02
C MET A 44 5.46 6.50 -5.54
N TYR A 45 4.90 6.71 -6.74
CA TYR A 45 4.05 5.72 -7.40
C TYR A 45 4.74 4.36 -7.56
N GLU A 46 5.96 4.33 -8.11
CA GLU A 46 6.71 3.09 -8.30
C GLU A 46 6.97 2.35 -6.97
N GLN A 47 7.33 3.10 -5.92
CA GLN A 47 7.56 2.54 -4.59
C GLN A 47 6.28 1.95 -4.00
N ILE A 48 5.15 2.64 -4.13
CA ILE A 48 3.85 2.17 -3.65
C ILE A 48 3.45 0.89 -4.38
N ILE A 49 3.55 0.86 -5.70
CA ILE A 49 3.24 -0.35 -6.50
C ILE A 49 4.17 -1.52 -6.14
N MET A 50 5.46 -1.26 -5.92
CA MET A 50 6.40 -2.30 -5.52
C MET A 50 6.05 -2.90 -4.15
N ARG A 51 5.67 -2.06 -3.17
CA ARG A 51 5.22 -2.51 -1.85
C ARG A 51 3.93 -3.31 -1.94
N LEU A 52 2.95 -2.84 -2.70
CA LEU A 52 1.70 -3.58 -2.93
C LEU A 52 1.94 -4.95 -3.55
N LYS A 53 2.85 -5.08 -4.52
CA LYS A 53 3.21 -6.37 -5.10
C LYS A 53 3.80 -7.32 -4.06
N ILE A 54 4.71 -6.84 -3.22
CA ILE A 54 5.32 -7.66 -2.16
C ILE A 54 4.23 -8.15 -1.19
N VAL A 55 3.34 -7.27 -0.75
CA VAL A 55 2.29 -7.64 0.21
C VAL A 55 1.28 -8.60 -0.43
N CYS A 56 0.85 -8.39 -1.68
CA CYS A 56 -0.05 -9.32 -2.37
C CYS A 56 0.56 -10.70 -2.62
N ILE A 57 1.88 -10.80 -2.83
CA ILE A 57 2.58 -12.08 -3.04
C ILE A 57 2.83 -12.80 -1.71
N CYS A 58 3.16 -12.06 -0.65
CA CYS A 58 3.47 -12.62 0.67
C CYS A 58 2.23 -12.95 1.50
N CYS A 59 1.02 -12.63 1.03
CA CYS A 59 -0.21 -12.91 1.75
C CYS A 59 -0.44 -14.43 1.83
N PRO A 60 -0.46 -15.03 3.05
CA PRO A 60 -0.45 -16.48 3.25
C PRO A 60 -1.82 -17.15 3.01
N GLY A 61 -2.58 -16.68 2.01
CA GLY A 61 -3.93 -17.16 1.67
C GLY A 61 -4.14 -17.49 0.20
N GLN A 62 -3.07 -17.78 -0.56
CA GLN A 62 -3.17 -18.47 -1.86
C GLN A 62 -3.34 -19.98 -1.66
#